data_AF-A0A1Z7LQU1-F1
#
_entry.id   AF-A0A1Z7LQU1-F1
#
_cell.length_a   1.000
_cell.length_b   1.000
_cell.length_c   1.000
_cell.angle_alpha   90.00
_cell.angle_beta   90.00
_cell.angle_gamma   90.00
#
_symmetry.space_group_name_H-M   'P 1'
#
loop_
_entity.id
_entity.type
_entity.pdbx_description
1 polymer ?
#
loop_
_entity_poly.entity_id
_entity_poly.type
_entity_poly.pdbx_seq_one_letter_code
_entity_poly.pdbx_strand_id
1 'polypeptide(L)'
;MAGKKYTDKLEIQILELPKLQKKASGPEDVMEWMRFFRGQNKEELKEVAKGNEYLEGAYEDLVKMSLDEKKRLQYEAREKAILDYRSNMEGARKRGFQRGMIQGGQVMLIRLYQKNRLTLEEAAEEANMTVEEFRKLVELAEHSME
;
A
#
# COMPACT_ATOMS: atom_id res chain seq x y z
N MET A 1 21.61 -37.67 -11.62
CA MET A 1 22.30 -36.44 -12.06
C MET A 1 22.66 -36.61 -13.52
N ALA A 2 22.50 -35.58 -14.36
CA ALA A 2 22.98 -35.59 -15.74
C ALA A 2 24.04 -34.48 -15.86
N GLY A 3 25.31 -34.87 -15.88
CA GLY A 3 26.44 -33.95 -16.10
C GLY A 3 26.91 -34.05 -17.55
N LYS A 4 27.12 -32.90 -18.21
CA LYS A 4 27.74 -32.86 -19.53
C LYS A 4 29.06 -32.10 -19.41
N LYS A 5 30.17 -32.76 -19.74
CA LYS A 5 31.48 -32.12 -19.80
C LYS A 5 31.49 -31.16 -20.98
N TYR A 6 31.56 -29.86 -20.70
CA TYR A 6 31.54 -28.81 -21.72
C TYR A 6 32.93 -28.56 -22.30
N THR A 7 33.95 -28.51 -21.44
CA THR A 7 35.36 -28.43 -21.82
C THR A 7 36.21 -29.26 -20.85
N ASP A 8 37.53 -29.30 -21.07
CA ASP A 8 38.50 -29.84 -20.13
C ASP A 8 38.54 -29.10 -18.78
N LYS A 9 38.08 -27.84 -18.75
CA LYS A 9 38.10 -26.95 -17.58
C LYS A 9 36.72 -26.65 -16.98
N LEU A 10 35.63 -26.99 -17.67
CA LEU A 10 34.27 -26.66 -17.24
C LEU A 10 33.33 -27.86 -17.37
N GLU A 11 32.70 -28.18 -16.25
CA GLU A 11 31.58 -29.12 -16.18
C GLU A 11 30.32 -28.36 -15.74
N ILE A 12 29.21 -28.61 -16.43
CA ILE A 12 27.90 -28.10 -16.02
C ILE A 12 27.07 -29.29 -15.54
N GLN A 13 26.60 -29.20 -14.29
CA GLN A 13 25.71 -30.17 -13.68
C GLN A 13 24.34 -29.52 -13.50
N ILE A 14 23.31 -30.10 -14.11
CA ILE A 14 21.93 -29.65 -13.96
C ILE A 14 21.26 -30.50 -12.89
N LEU A 15 20.80 -29.84 -11.83
CA LEU A 15 20.19 -30.47 -10.66
C LEU A 15 18.73 -30.05 -10.56
N GLU A 16 17.83 -31.03 -10.60
CA GLU A 16 16.39 -30.80 -10.44
C GLU A 16 15.98 -31.04 -8.98
N LEU A 17 15.78 -29.96 -8.21
CA LEU A 17 15.41 -30.01 -6.79
C LEU A 17 14.19 -30.90 -6.46
N PRO A 18 13.09 -30.93 -7.26
CA PRO A 18 11.93 -31.79 -6.99
C PRO A 18 12.22 -33.30 -7.14
N LYS A 19 13.24 -33.67 -7.93
CA LYS A 19 13.57 -35.08 -8.23
C LYS A 19 14.61 -35.69 -7.28
N LEU A 20 15.08 -34.93 -6.29
CA LEU A 20 15.94 -35.49 -5.26
C LEU A 20 15.15 -36.49 -4.39
N GLN A 21 15.36 -37.77 -4.68
CA GLN A 21 14.94 -38.85 -3.80
C GLN A 21 15.63 -38.71 -2.44
N LYS A 22 15.00 -39.19 -1.36
CA LYS A 22 15.58 -39.21 0.01
C LYS A 22 16.93 -39.95 0.09
N LYS A 23 17.27 -40.76 -0.92
CA LYS A 23 18.53 -41.51 -1.07
C LYS A 23 19.32 -41.09 -2.32
N ALA A 24 19.24 -39.83 -2.73
CA ALA A 24 20.08 -39.34 -3.81
C ALA A 24 21.56 -39.45 -3.41
N SER A 25 22.35 -40.16 -4.23
CA SER A 25 23.78 -40.33 -4.05
C SER A 25 24.50 -39.33 -4.94
N GLY A 26 25.41 -38.56 -4.37
CA GLY A 26 26.22 -37.55 -5.05
C GLY A 26 27.32 -37.05 -4.12
N PRO A 27 28.22 -36.18 -4.61
CA PRO A 27 29.22 -35.53 -3.77
C PRO A 27 28.56 -34.84 -2.56
N GLU A 28 29.12 -35.03 -1.36
CA GLU A 28 28.50 -34.58 -0.10
C GLU A 28 28.28 -33.07 -0.08
N ASP A 29 29.24 -32.31 -0.60
CA ASP A 29 29.16 -30.86 -0.81
C ASP A 29 27.95 -30.45 -1.65
N VAL A 30 27.74 -31.08 -2.79
CA VAL A 30 26.57 -30.82 -3.65
C VAL A 30 25.27 -31.23 -2.95
N MET A 31 25.30 -32.32 -2.18
CA MET A 31 24.14 -32.79 -1.40
C MET A 31 23.75 -31.82 -0.28
N GLU A 32 24.73 -31.21 0.41
CA GLU A 32 24.50 -30.18 1.43
C GLU A 32 23.86 -28.93 0.84
N TRP A 33 24.35 -28.43 -0.30
CA TRP A 33 23.72 -27.33 -1.03
C TRP A 33 22.29 -27.67 -1.47
N MET A 34 22.03 -28.89 -1.94
CA MET A 34 20.68 -29.32 -2.32
C MET A 34 19.72 -29.44 -1.12
N ARG A 35 20.23 -29.76 0.07
CA ARG A 35 19.45 -29.70 1.32
C ARG A 35 19.16 -28.26 1.70
N PHE A 36 20.15 -27.38 1.59
CA PHE A 36 20.00 -25.96 1.87
C PHE A 36 18.94 -25.31 0.96
N PHE A 37 19.00 -25.51 -0.36
CA PHE A 37 17.99 -24.95 -1.28
C PHE A 37 16.58 -25.53 -1.12
N ARG A 38 16.41 -26.66 -0.42
CA ARG A 38 15.08 -27.21 -0.10
C ARG A 38 14.52 -26.73 1.23
N GLY A 39 15.34 -26.16 2.10
CA GLY A 39 14.88 -25.66 3.41
C GLY A 39 13.79 -24.61 3.22
N GLN A 40 12.66 -24.79 3.92
CA GLN A 40 11.51 -23.90 3.77
C GLN A 40 11.40 -22.86 4.88
N ASN A 41 12.12 -23.05 5.99
CA ASN A 41 12.10 -22.17 7.14
C ASN A 41 13.53 -21.85 7.63
N LYS A 42 13.65 -20.80 8.44
CA LYS A 42 14.93 -20.26 8.89
C LYS A 42 15.69 -21.22 9.80
N GLU A 43 14.99 -22.02 10.57
CA GLU A 43 15.54 -22.98 11.52
C GLU A 43 16.20 -24.14 10.77
N GLU A 44 15.52 -24.70 9.77
CA GLU A 44 16.03 -25.77 8.91
C GLU A 44 17.25 -25.32 8.09
N LEU A 45 17.19 -24.12 7.50
CA LEU A 45 18.32 -23.55 6.77
C LEU A 45 19.55 -23.34 7.66
N LYS A 46 19.33 -22.91 8.92
CA LYS A 46 20.41 -22.71 9.89
C LYS A 46 21.05 -24.02 10.32
N GLU A 47 20.25 -25.06 10.56
CA GLU A 47 20.75 -26.39 10.92
C GLU A 47 21.52 -27.04 9.78
N VAL A 48 21.06 -26.89 8.52
CA VAL A 48 21.79 -27.39 7.34
C VAL A 48 23.07 -26.62 7.08
N ALA A 49 23.10 -25.32 7.37
CA ALA A 49 24.29 -24.50 7.20
C ALA A 49 25.39 -24.80 8.23
N LYS A 50 25.00 -25.20 9.44
CA LYS A 50 25.89 -25.37 10.58
C LYS A 50 27.05 -26.32 10.29
N GLY A 51 28.28 -25.82 10.48
CA GLY A 51 29.50 -26.61 10.30
C GLY A 51 30.05 -26.62 8.86
N ASN A 52 29.40 -25.94 7.92
CA ASN A 52 29.93 -25.66 6.58
C ASN A 52 30.04 -24.14 6.38
N GLU A 53 31.26 -23.60 6.36
CA GLU A 53 31.56 -22.16 6.27
C GLU A 53 30.86 -21.47 5.09
N TYR A 54 30.77 -22.15 3.94
CA TYR A 54 30.15 -21.57 2.74
C TYR A 54 28.63 -21.48 2.87
N LEU A 55 28.00 -22.47 3.50
CA LEU A 55 26.56 -22.47 3.75
C LEU A 55 26.18 -21.51 4.88
N GLU A 56 27.02 -21.37 5.91
CA GLU A 56 26.84 -20.36 6.95
C GLU A 56 26.87 -18.96 6.34
N GLY A 57 27.85 -18.65 5.50
CA GLY A 57 27.91 -17.37 4.77
C GLY A 57 26.66 -17.13 3.91
N ALA A 58 26.21 -18.15 3.16
CA ALA A 58 25.00 -18.04 2.34
C ALA A 58 23.73 -17.82 3.19
N TYR A 59 23.63 -18.44 4.37
CA TYR A 59 22.54 -18.21 5.30
C TYR A 59 22.53 -16.78 5.85
N GLU A 60 23.69 -16.26 6.25
CA GLU A 60 23.84 -14.89 6.76
C GLU A 60 23.43 -13.84 5.72
N ASP A 61 23.88 -14.02 4.47
CA ASP A 61 23.49 -13.14 3.36
C ASP A 61 21.98 -13.18 3.10
N LEU A 62 21.38 -14.38 3.13
CA LEU A 62 19.92 -14.53 2.99
C LEU A 62 19.17 -13.81 4.14
N VAL A 63 19.66 -13.92 5.37
CA VAL A 63 19.08 -13.22 6.53
C VAL A 63 19.22 -11.70 6.37
N LYS A 64 20.37 -11.22 5.91
CA LYS A 64 20.63 -9.80 5.66
C LYS A 64 19.74 -9.23 4.56
N MET A 65 19.57 -9.95 3.45
CA MET A 65 18.67 -9.57 2.35
C MET A 65 17.21 -9.55 2.80
N SER A 66 16.77 -10.55 3.57
CA SER A 66 15.40 -10.58 4.10
C SER A 66 15.13 -9.49 5.15
N LEU A 67 16.15 -9.07 5.91
CA LEU A 67 16.08 -7.88 6.75
C LEU A 67 15.96 -6.59 5.92
N ASP A 68 16.61 -6.53 4.76
CA ASP A 68 16.54 -5.38 3.86
C ASP A 68 15.14 -5.24 3.22
N GLU A 69 14.53 -6.35 2.79
CA GLU A 69 13.14 -6.35 2.32
C GLU A 69 12.15 -5.90 3.40
N LYS A 70 12.30 -6.39 4.63
CA LYS A 70 11.45 -5.94 5.75
C LYS A 70 11.61 -4.44 6.02
N LYS A 71 12.84 -3.92 5.96
CA LYS A 71 13.11 -2.48 6.10
C LYS A 71 12.52 -1.68 4.94
N ARG A 72 12.65 -2.18 3.71
CA ARG A 72 12.04 -1.58 2.51
C ARG A 72 10.52 -1.48 2.66
N LEU A 73 9.86 -2.58 3.05
CA LEU A 73 8.42 -2.60 3.30
C LEU A 73 7.99 -1.61 4.39
N GLN A 74 8.75 -1.51 5.48
CA GLN A 74 8.48 -0.52 6.53
C GLN A 74 8.61 0.92 6.03
N TYR A 75 9.61 1.18 5.19
CA TYR A 75 9.81 2.49 4.57
C TYR A 75 8.66 2.83 3.61
N GLU A 76 8.30 1.92 2.70
CA GLU A 76 7.19 2.10 1.76
C GLU A 76 5.86 2.33 2.48
N ALA A 77 5.59 1.57 3.55
CA ALA A 77 4.38 1.76 4.36
C ALA A 77 4.33 3.15 5.03
N ARG A 78 5.47 3.63 5.53
CA ARG A 78 5.59 4.97 6.11
C ARG A 78 5.38 6.05 5.06
N GLU A 79 6.01 5.93 3.91
CA GLU A 79 5.86 6.88 2.81
C GLU A 79 4.41 6.93 2.32
N LYS A 80 3.79 5.77 2.13
CA LYS A 80 2.36 5.65 1.80
C LYS A 80 1.48 6.36 2.82
N ALA A 81 1.70 6.15 4.12
CA ALA A 81 0.91 6.81 5.15
C ALA A 81 1.03 8.35 5.11
N ILE A 82 2.23 8.87 4.83
CA ILE A 82 2.46 10.32 4.68
C ILE A 82 1.72 10.87 3.47
N LEU A 83 1.79 10.17 2.33
CA LEU A 83 1.11 10.56 1.09
C LEU A 83 -0.42 10.49 1.24
N ASP A 84 -0.94 9.42 1.84
CA ASP A 84 -2.36 9.24 2.12
C ASP A 84 -2.88 10.37 3.02
N TYR A 85 -2.14 10.72 4.09
CA TYR A 85 -2.51 11.85 4.96
C TYR A 85 -2.57 13.18 4.19
N ARG A 86 -1.55 13.49 3.38
CA ARG A 86 -1.51 14.73 2.58
C ARG A 86 -2.68 14.81 1.60
N SER A 87 -2.90 13.73 0.85
CA SER A 87 -4.01 13.64 -0.11
C SER A 87 -5.37 13.81 0.58
N ASN A 88 -5.57 13.15 1.72
CA ASN A 88 -6.79 13.26 2.50
C ASN A 88 -7.02 14.70 3.01
N MET A 89 -5.98 15.33 3.55
CA MET A 89 -6.05 16.71 4.05
C MET A 89 -6.33 17.71 2.93
N GLU A 90 -5.69 17.55 1.77
CA GLU A 90 -5.94 18.40 0.60
C GLU A 90 -7.38 18.22 0.09
N GLY A 91 -7.85 16.97 -0.03
CA GLY A 91 -9.22 16.66 -0.40
C GLY A 91 -10.24 17.23 0.58
N ALA A 92 -9.99 17.11 1.89
CA ALA A 92 -10.83 17.70 2.92
C ALA A 92 -10.88 19.24 2.81
N ARG A 93 -9.74 19.89 2.59
CA ARG A 93 -9.65 21.34 2.41
C ARG A 93 -10.42 21.80 1.17
N LYS A 94 -10.24 21.12 0.03
CA LYS A 94 -10.96 21.43 -1.22
C LYS A 94 -12.48 21.29 -1.05
N ARG A 95 -12.94 20.18 -0.47
CA ARG A 95 -14.37 19.97 -0.19
C ARG A 95 -14.92 20.99 0.79
N GLY A 96 -14.17 21.31 1.84
CA GLY A 96 -14.54 22.34 2.82
C GLY A 96 -14.68 23.72 2.18
N PHE A 97 -13.72 24.10 1.34
CA PHE A 97 -13.78 25.37 0.60
C PHE A 97 -14.99 25.42 -0.35
N GLN A 98 -15.22 24.39 -1.15
CA GLN A 98 -16.38 24.32 -2.06
C GLN A 98 -17.71 24.41 -1.29
N ARG A 99 -17.85 23.66 -0.19
CA ARG A 99 -19.03 23.75 0.69
C ARG A 99 -19.20 25.15 1.26
N GLY A 100 -18.12 25.78 1.73
CA GLY A 100 -18.14 27.15 2.24
C GLY A 100 -18.57 28.19 1.20
N MET A 101 -18.13 28.04 -0.05
CA MET A 101 -18.57 28.91 -1.14
C MET A 101 -20.07 28.77 -1.43
N ILE A 102 -20.57 27.53 -1.49
CA ILE A 102 -22.01 27.26 -1.70
C ILE A 102 -22.83 27.82 -0.54
N GLN A 103 -22.45 27.52 0.70
CA GLN A 103 -23.13 28.00 1.90
C GLN A 103 -23.09 29.53 2.00
N GLY A 104 -21.96 30.16 1.68
CA GLY A 104 -21.84 31.62 1.65
C GLY A 104 -22.78 32.27 0.62
N GLY A 105 -22.91 31.66 -0.56
CA GLY A 105 -23.88 32.08 -1.57
C GLY A 105 -25.33 31.96 -1.07
N GLN A 106 -25.69 30.82 -0.47
CA GLN A 106 -27.02 30.59 0.11
C GLN A 106 -27.34 31.61 1.21
N VAL A 107 -26.39 31.89 2.12
CA VAL A 107 -26.56 32.91 3.17
C VAL A 107 -26.79 34.30 2.57
N MET A 108 -26.07 34.64 1.49
CA MET A 108 -26.27 35.92 0.79
C MET A 108 -27.67 35.99 0.17
N LEU A 109 -28.15 34.93 -0.47
CA LEU A 109 -29.49 34.86 -1.07
C LEU A 109 -30.59 34.99 -0.01
N ILE A 110 -30.49 34.29 1.13
CA ILE A 110 -31.40 34.46 2.28
C ILE A 110 -31.44 35.92 2.72
N ARG A 111 -30.27 36.56 2.84
CA ARG A 111 -30.17 37.96 3.28
C ARG A 111 -30.82 38.93 2.29
N LEU A 112 -30.70 38.67 0.99
CA LEU A 112 -31.35 39.48 -0.05
C LEU A 112 -32.86 39.29 -0.03
N TYR A 113 -33.33 38.05 0.13
CA TYR A 113 -34.74 37.72 0.31
C TYR A 113 -35.34 38.43 1.54
N GLN A 114 -34.70 38.32 2.71
CA GLN A 114 -35.15 38.99 3.95
C GLN A 114 -35.19 40.52 3.84
N LYS A 115 -34.38 41.11 2.95
CA LYS A 115 -34.39 42.55 2.65
C LYS A 115 -35.40 42.94 1.56
N ASN A 116 -36.25 42.01 1.14
CA ASN A 116 -37.21 42.16 0.04
C ASN A 116 -36.55 42.62 -1.27
N ARG A 117 -35.30 42.18 -1.53
CA ARG A 117 -34.56 42.49 -2.77
C ARG A 117 -34.71 41.40 -3.84
N LEU A 118 -35.14 40.20 -3.44
CA LEU A 118 -35.45 39.07 -4.30
C LEU A 118 -36.75 38.42 -3.81
N THR A 119 -37.52 37.83 -4.72
CA THR A 119 -38.62 36.93 -4.34
C THR A 119 -38.09 35.59 -3.88
N LEU A 120 -38.98 34.77 -3.29
CA LEU A 120 -38.62 33.43 -2.84
C LEU A 120 -38.26 32.53 -4.05
N GLU A 121 -38.96 32.72 -5.16
CA GLU A 121 -38.79 31.98 -6.41
C GLU A 121 -37.45 32.34 -7.08
N GLU A 122 -37.13 33.63 -7.20
CA GLU A 122 -35.86 34.11 -7.77
C GLU A 122 -34.66 33.62 -6.95
N ALA A 123 -34.76 33.64 -5.61
CA ALA A 123 -33.69 33.18 -4.74
C ALA A 123 -33.48 31.66 -4.80
N ALA A 124 -34.57 30.87 -4.96
CA ALA A 124 -34.49 29.43 -5.13
C ALA A 124 -33.86 29.05 -6.49
N GLU A 125 -34.23 29.76 -7.56
CA GLU A 125 -33.65 29.60 -8.89
C GLU A 125 -32.14 29.88 -8.89
N GLU A 126 -31.70 30.99 -8.30
CA GLU A 126 -30.27 31.35 -8.20
C GLU A 126 -29.49 30.37 -7.30
N ALA A 127 -30.14 29.81 -6.28
CA ALA A 127 -29.57 28.76 -5.44
C ALA A 127 -29.58 27.37 -6.11
N ASN A 128 -30.16 27.26 -7.32
CA ASN A 128 -30.32 26.04 -8.10
C ASN A 128 -30.99 24.90 -7.31
N MET A 129 -32.08 25.23 -6.61
CA MET A 129 -32.87 24.30 -5.80
C MET A 129 -34.37 24.61 -5.91
N THR A 130 -35.21 23.74 -5.38
CA THR A 130 -36.66 23.98 -5.36
C THR A 130 -37.04 25.08 -4.36
N VAL A 131 -38.20 25.70 -4.59
CA VAL A 131 -38.74 26.74 -3.69
C VAL A 131 -38.98 26.18 -2.28
N GLU A 132 -39.45 24.94 -2.17
CA GLU A 132 -39.63 24.26 -0.88
C GLU A 132 -38.30 24.00 -0.16
N GLU A 133 -37.24 23.62 -0.87
CA GLU A 133 -35.89 23.44 -0.30
C GLU A 133 -35.32 24.77 0.19
N PHE A 134 -35.46 25.83 -0.61
CA PHE A 134 -34.99 27.15 -0.22
C PHE A 134 -35.77 27.70 0.98
N ARG A 135 -37.09 27.49 1.04
CA ARG A 135 -37.92 27.86 2.21
C ARG A 135 -37.44 27.16 3.47
N LYS A 136 -37.20 25.85 3.43
CA LYS A 136 -36.63 25.11 4.57
C LYS A 136 -35.27 25.66 4.99
N LEU A 137 -34.45 26.07 4.03
CA LEU A 137 -33.12 26.63 4.28
C LEU A 137 -33.23 27.98 5.02
N VAL A 138 -34.19 28.83 4.65
CA VAL A 138 -34.51 30.07 5.38
C VAL A 138 -34.98 29.77 6.80
N GLU A 139 -35.94 28.85 6.98
CA GLU A 139 -36.44 28.45 8.30
C GLU A 139 -35.30 27.93 9.20
N LEU A 140 -34.38 27.12 8.65
CA LEU A 140 -33.24 26.59 9.38
C LEU A 140 -32.24 27.69 9.80
N ALA A 141 -32.08 28.72 8.95
CA ALA A 141 -31.22 29.87 9.25
C ALA A 141 -31.83 30.75 10.35
N GLU A 142 -33.15 30.86 10.43
CA GLU A 142 -33.85 31.62 11.48
C GLU A 142 -33.72 30.94 12.86
N HIS A 143 -33.84 29.61 12.92
CA HIS A 143 -33.69 28.83 14.16
C HIS A 143 -32.24 28.70 14.67
N SER A 144 -31.24 29.04 13.86
CA SER A 144 -29.82 28.99 14.25
C SER A 144 -29.28 30.34 14.75
N MET A 145 -30.10 31.40 14.72
CA MET A 145 -29.76 32.72 15.28
C MET A 145 -30.41 33.01 16.64
N GLU A 146 -31.22 32.08 17.17
CA GLU A 146 -31.68 32.04 18.57
C GLU A 146 -30.69 31.29 19.46
#